data_AF-A0A347AHE5-F1
#
_entry.id   AF-A0A347AHE5-F1
#
_cell.length_a   1.000
_cell.length_b   1.000
_cell.length_c   1.000
_cell.angle_alpha   90.00
_cell.angle_beta   90.00
_cell.angle_gamma   90.00
#
_symmetry.space_group_name_H-M   'P 1'
#
loop_
_entity.id
_entity.type
_entity.pdbx_description
1 polymer ?
#
loop_
_entity_poly.entity_id
_entity_poly.type
_entity_poly.pdbx_seq_one_letter_code
_entity_poly.pdbx_strand_id
1 'polypeptide(L)'
;MIKAGTLVIAGVVVIFIGMILIFVGTALQSTNSKDETVKAGGVIMIGPIPIIFGTNKSFTIIAVIFAIILMVISYFLFYRPFL
;
A
#
# COMPACT_ATOMS: atom_id res chain seq x y z
N MET A 1 25.85 26.34 -12.70
CA MET A 1 24.37 26.23 -12.62
C MET A 1 24.02 24.75 -12.74
N ILE A 2 23.34 24.18 -11.74
CA ILE A 2 22.92 22.77 -11.77
C ILE A 2 21.74 22.64 -12.75
N LYS A 3 21.80 21.70 -13.68
CA LYS A 3 20.71 21.45 -14.63
C LYS A 3 19.58 20.70 -13.93
N ALA A 4 18.34 21.07 -14.22
CA ALA A 4 17.15 20.40 -13.66
C ALA A 4 17.19 18.87 -13.87
N GLY A 5 17.68 18.41 -15.04
CA GLY A 5 17.85 16.98 -15.32
C GLY A 5 18.76 16.26 -14.33
N THR A 6 19.84 16.89 -13.86
CA THR A 6 20.74 16.30 -12.85
C THR A 6 20.04 16.14 -11.50
N LEU A 7 19.17 17.08 -11.13
CA LEU A 7 18.41 17.01 -9.89
C LEU A 7 17.33 15.91 -9.94
N VAL A 8 16.66 15.77 -11.09
CA VAL A 8 15.68 14.69 -11.30
C VAL A 8 16.34 13.32 -11.21
N ILE A 9 17.48 13.13 -11.90
CA ILE A 9 18.22 11.86 -11.88
C ILE A 9 18.71 11.54 -10.46
N ALA A 10 19.25 12.53 -9.75
CA ALA A 10 19.68 12.35 -8.36
C ALA A 10 18.51 11.94 -7.46
N GLY A 11 17.34 12.58 -7.60
CA GLY A 11 16.13 12.23 -6.84
C GLY A 11 15.66 10.80 -7.11
N VAL A 12 15.64 10.38 -8.39
CA VAL A 12 15.29 9.01 -8.77
C VAL A 12 16.25 8.00 -8.12
N VAL A 13 17.57 8.25 -8.17
CA VAL A 13 18.57 7.38 -7.55
C VAL A 13 18.34 7.25 -6.03
N VAL A 14 18.05 8.36 -5.35
CA VAL A 14 17.75 8.35 -3.91
C VAL A 14 16.50 7.53 -3.58
N ILE A 15 15.43 7.64 -4.37
CA ILE A 15 14.20 6.85 -4.20
C ILE A 15 14.50 5.35 -4.35
N PHE A 16 15.28 4.97 -5.36
CA PHE A 16 15.66 3.57 -5.57
C PHE A 16 16.51 3.02 -4.42
N ILE A 17 17.48 3.79 -3.93
CA ILE A 17 18.27 3.41 -2.75
C ILE A 17 17.35 3.23 -1.53
N GLY A 18 16.41 4.15 -1.32
CA GLY A 18 15.43 4.06 -0.24
C GLY A 18 14.57 2.80 -0.34
N MET A 19 14.06 2.46 -1.52
CA MET A 19 13.31 1.22 -1.75
C MET A 19 14.15 -0.03 -1.43
N ILE A 20 15.40 -0.08 -1.89
CA ILE A 20 16.28 -1.23 -1.63
C ILE A 20 16.53 -1.38 -0.13
N LEU A 21 16.81 -0.28 0.59
CA LEU A 21 17.04 -0.31 2.03
C LEU A 21 15.82 -0.83 2.81
N ILE A 22 14.61 -0.36 2.47
CA ILE A 22 13.36 -0.82 3.10
C ILE A 22 13.12 -2.31 2.81
N PHE A 23 13.37 -2.75 1.58
CA PHE A 23 13.19 -4.14 1.18
C PHE A 23 14.14 -5.08 1.93
N VAL A 24 15.44 -4.74 1.98
CA VAL A 24 16.43 -5.53 2.73
C VAL A 24 16.11 -5.53 4.22
N GLY A 25 15.75 -4.38 4.80
CA GLY A 25 15.39 -4.28 6.21
C GLY A 25 14.20 -5.17 6.59
N THR A 26 13.15 -5.18 5.77
CA THR A 26 11.96 -6.01 6.01
C THR A 26 12.22 -7.50 5.77
N ALA A 27 13.00 -7.86 4.74
CA ALA A 27 13.36 -9.25 4.46
C ALA A 27 14.18 -9.89 5.59
N LEU A 28 15.15 -9.15 6.15
CA LEU A 28 15.95 -9.61 7.29
C LEU A 28 15.11 -9.76 8.58
N GLN A 29 14.13 -8.88 8.77
CA GLN A 29 13.21 -8.96 9.93
C GLN A 29 12.31 -10.21 9.84
N SER A 30 11.95 -10.65 8.63
CA SER A 30 11.11 -11.83 8.41
C SER A 30 11.76 -13.16 8.78
N THR A 31 13.11 -13.26 8.82
CA THR A 31 13.79 -14.56 9.05
C THR A 31 13.88 -14.97 10.53
N ASN A 32 13.55 -14.07 11.47
CA ASN A 32 13.64 -14.34 12.91
C ASN A 32 12.35 -14.91 13.53
N SER A 33 11.25 -15.00 12.78
CA SER A 33 9.95 -15.41 13.29
C SER A 33 9.64 -16.86 12.91
N LYS A 34 10.21 -17.83 13.64
CA LYS A 34 10.08 -19.26 13.29
C LYS A 34 8.71 -19.89 13.54
N ASP A 35 7.79 -19.23 14.26
CA ASP A 35 6.48 -19.80 14.58
C ASP A 35 5.33 -18.77 14.61
N GLU A 36 5.50 -17.60 13.99
CA GLU A 36 4.43 -16.61 13.98
C GLU A 36 3.41 -16.91 12.87
N THR A 37 2.20 -17.30 13.28
CA THR A 37 1.04 -17.35 12.38
C THR A 37 0.89 -16.00 11.66
N VAL A 38 1.00 -16.02 10.33
CA VAL A 38 0.95 -14.81 9.52
C VAL A 38 -0.40 -14.11 9.74
N LYS A 39 -0.35 -12.93 10.36
CA LYS A 39 -1.51 -12.07 10.57
C LYS A 39 -1.70 -11.23 9.30
N ALA A 40 -2.61 -11.67 8.45
CA ALA A 40 -2.97 -10.99 7.22
C ALA A 40 -4.45 -10.58 7.25
N GLY A 41 -4.77 -9.50 6.55
CA GLY A 41 -6.14 -9.03 6.32
C GLY A 41 -6.21 -8.37 4.96
N GLY A 42 -7.31 -8.55 4.25
CA GLY A 42 -7.47 -8.06 2.89
C GLY A 42 -8.94 -7.93 2.49
N VAL A 43 -9.18 -7.13 1.45
CA VAL A 43 -10.51 -6.92 0.89
C VAL A 43 -10.39 -6.95 -0.63
N ILE A 44 -11.24 -7.72 -1.29
CA ILE A 44 -11.41 -7.72 -2.75
C ILE A 44 -12.67 -6.93 -3.06
N MET A 45 -12.57 -5.86 -3.85
CA MET A 45 -13.75 -5.11 -4.28
C MET A 45 -14.26 -5.61 -5.64
N ILE A 46 -15.48 -6.15 -5.67
CA ILE A 46 -16.21 -6.48 -6.90
C ILE A 46 -17.25 -5.38 -7.10
N GLY A 47 -16.86 -4.33 -7.84
CA GLY A 47 -17.65 -3.10 -7.90
C GLY A 47 -17.83 -2.48 -6.49
N PRO A 48 -19.00 -1.94 -6.15
CA PRO A 48 -19.26 -1.34 -4.84
C PRO A 48 -19.37 -2.37 -3.70
N ILE A 49 -19.19 -3.67 -3.96
CA ILE A 49 -19.37 -4.73 -2.96
C ILE A 49 -18.00 -5.26 -2.52
N PRO A 50 -17.51 -4.93 -1.31
CA PRO A 50 -16.27 -5.46 -0.77
C PRO A 50 -16.43 -6.89 -0.22
N ILE A 51 -15.49 -7.78 -0.54
CA ILE A 51 -15.39 -9.14 0.00
C ILE A 51 -14.19 -9.21 0.95
N ILE A 52 -14.44 -9.53 2.21
CA ILE A 52 -13.48 -9.38 3.31
C ILE A 52 -12.81 -10.72 3.63
N PHE A 53 -11.49 -10.71 3.77
CA PHE A 53 -10.69 -11.87 4.12
C PHE A 53 -9.64 -11.51 5.19
N GLY A 54 -9.19 -12.49 5.95
CA GLY A 54 -8.06 -12.32 6.85
C GLY A 54 -8.02 -13.31 8.00
N THR A 55 -6.81 -13.53 8.50
CA THR A 55 -6.50 -14.38 9.65
C THR A 55 -6.49 -13.59 10.95
N ASN A 56 -6.47 -12.25 10.89
CA ASN A 56 -6.42 -11.39 12.05
C ASN A 56 -7.41 -10.22 11.97
N LYS A 57 -8.28 -10.12 12.98
CA LYS A 57 -9.34 -9.09 13.06
C LYS A 57 -8.80 -7.67 12.96
N SER A 58 -7.66 -7.35 13.58
CA SER A 58 -7.10 -5.99 13.54
C SER A 58 -6.66 -5.61 12.12
N PHE A 59 -5.92 -6.49 11.44
CA PHE A 59 -5.49 -6.26 10.06
C PHE A 59 -6.67 -6.23 9.09
N THR A 60 -7.67 -7.11 9.28
CA THR A 60 -8.89 -7.10 8.49
C THR A 60 -9.67 -5.80 8.64
N ILE A 61 -9.81 -5.27 9.87
CA ILE A 61 -10.49 -3.98 10.10
C ILE A 61 -9.78 -2.85 9.37
N ILE A 62 -8.45 -2.79 9.45
CA ILE A 62 -7.65 -1.77 8.74
C ILE A 62 -7.90 -1.87 7.23
N ALA A 63 -7.86 -3.08 6.66
CA ALA A 63 -8.11 -3.30 5.24
C ALA A 63 -9.53 -2.88 4.82
N VAL A 64 -10.54 -3.15 5.65
CA VAL A 64 -11.94 -2.74 5.40
C VAL A 64 -12.10 -1.22 5.42
N ILE A 65 -11.53 -0.54 6.43
CA ILE A 65 -11.58 0.92 6.51
C ILE A 65 -10.92 1.53 5.26
N PHE A 66 -9.75 1.00 4.86
CA PHE A 66 -9.04 1.45 3.68
C PHE A 66 -9.86 1.23 2.40
N ALA A 67 -10.49 0.07 2.25
CA ALA A 67 -11.37 -0.23 1.11
C ALA A 67 -12.59 0.71 1.05
N ILE A 68 -13.22 1.02 2.17
CA ILE A 68 -14.34 1.98 2.23
C ILE A 68 -13.87 3.38 1.83
N ILE A 69 -12.72 3.84 2.34
CA ILE A 69 -12.15 5.15 1.97
C ILE A 69 -11.91 5.20 0.45
N LEU A 70 -11.25 4.18 -0.11
CA LEU A 70 -11.01 4.09 -1.55
C LEU A 70 -12.31 4.02 -2.35
N MET A 71 -13.33 3.33 -1.85
CA MET A 71 -14.64 3.26 -2.49
C MET A 71 -15.33 4.62 -2.53
N VAL A 72 -15.27 5.38 -1.44
CA VAL A 72 -15.81 6.74 -1.38
C VAL A 72 -15.04 7.64 -2.37
N ILE A 73 -13.71 7.60 -2.35
CA ILE A 73 -12.87 8.38 -3.29
C ILE A 73 -13.19 8.02 -4.74
N SER A 74 -13.26 6.72 -5.05
CA SER A 74 -13.61 6.22 -6.38
C SER A 74 -15.01 6.68 -6.79
N TYR A 75 -16.00 6.54 -5.92
CA TYR A 75 -17.35 7.01 -6.18
C TYR A 75 -17.37 8.51 -6.47
N PHE A 76 -16.70 9.33 -5.64
CA PHE A 76 -16.61 10.78 -5.89
C PHE A 76 -15.89 11.13 -7.20
N LEU A 77 -14.80 10.44 -7.52
CA LEU A 77 -14.00 10.70 -8.71
C LEU A 77 -14.71 10.29 -10.00
N PHE A 78 -15.43 9.16 -10.00
CA PHE A 78 -16.05 8.59 -11.19
C PHE A 78 -17.53 8.94 -11.35
N TYR A 79 -18.31 9.07 -10.27
CA TYR A 79 -19.74 9.42 -10.32
C TYR A 79 -20.02 10.92 -10.23
N ARG A 80 -19.00 11.77 -9.99
CA ARG A 80 -19.08 13.19 -10.33
C ARG A 80 -18.29 13.45 -11.60
N PRO A 81 -18.80 13.05 -12.78
CA PRO A 81 -18.04 13.18 -14.02
C PRO A 81 -17.80 14.66 -14.38
N PHE A 82 -18.67 15.57 -13.95
CA PHE A 82 -18.58 16.98 -14.29
C PHE A 82 -19.66 17.76 -13.51
N LEU A 83 -19.25 18.71 -12.66
CA LEU A 83 -20.05 19.92 -12.39
C LEU A 83 -19.26 21.08 -12.98
#